data_AF-A0A914WGN9-F1
#
_entry.id   AF-A0A914WGN9-F1
#
_cell.length_a   1.000
_cell.length_b   1.000
_cell.length_c   1.000
_cell.angle_alpha   90.00
_cell.angle_beta   90.00
_cell.angle_gamma   90.00
#
_symmetry.space_group_name_H-M   'P 1'
#
loop_
_entity.id
_entity.type
_entity.pdbx_description
1 polymer ?
#
loop_
_entity_poly.entity_id
_entity_poly.type
_entity_poly.pdbx_seq_one_letter_code
_entity_poly.pdbx_strand_id
1 'polypeptide(L)'
;MGPTFDANSSKYKCCCNAVNVKTGAQIVAIVTALQLVLMIIDKVAFFSSGYLSYEIAIFIAWGFALACLINAFRTERAVYCAPYILVAILGFIIAVITIILSVIALCDNTSFARDFVLTMAGDEEKETDADVKQSATQLIGWTIMMEIVVESYFAWIVYKYHIFLRDQQLSRSFVATVQYSTRTAEPADSNS
;
A
#
# COMPACT_ATOMS: atom_id res chain seq x y z
N MET A 1 -5.19 -16.02 -33.82
CA MET A 1 -5.18 -16.58 -32.45
C MET A 1 -4.87 -15.44 -31.50
N GLY A 2 -5.87 -14.97 -30.73
CA GLY A 2 -5.62 -13.92 -29.74
C GLY A 2 -4.72 -14.42 -28.62
N PRO A 3 -4.00 -13.54 -27.90
CA PRO A 3 -3.12 -13.96 -26.80
C PRO A 3 -3.93 -14.68 -25.72
N THR A 4 -3.66 -15.96 -25.52
CA THR A 4 -4.22 -16.75 -24.42
C THR A 4 -3.62 -16.25 -23.11
N PHE A 5 -4.46 -15.76 -22.19
CA PHE A 5 -4.03 -15.34 -20.86
C PHE A 5 -3.44 -16.54 -20.10
N ASP A 6 -2.15 -16.48 -19.78
CA ASP A 6 -1.46 -17.46 -18.93
C ASP A 6 -1.18 -16.88 -17.54
N ALA A 7 -1.96 -17.36 -16.56
CA ALA A 7 -1.85 -16.96 -15.16
C ALA A 7 -0.52 -17.37 -14.50
N ASN A 8 0.23 -18.31 -15.08
CA ASN A 8 1.50 -18.80 -14.55
C ASN A 8 2.73 -18.15 -15.22
N SER A 9 2.52 -17.20 -16.14
CA SER A 9 3.63 -16.50 -16.79
C SER A 9 4.52 -15.78 -15.75
N SER A 10 5.83 -15.72 -16.02
CA SER A 10 6.81 -15.08 -15.13
C SER A 10 6.49 -13.60 -14.82
N LYS A 11 5.76 -12.93 -15.72
CA LYS A 11 5.25 -11.57 -15.56
C LYS A 11 4.41 -11.39 -14.28
N TYR A 12 3.67 -12.42 -13.87
CA TYR A 12 2.76 -12.38 -12.72
C TYR A 12 3.36 -13.00 -11.46
N LYS A 13 4.69 -13.08 -11.39
CA LYS A 13 5.39 -13.51 -10.17
C LYS A 13 6.02 -12.32 -9.45
N CYS A 14 6.04 -12.42 -8.12
CA CYS A 14 6.67 -11.50 -7.16
C CYS A 14 7.67 -12.27 -6.28
N CYS A 15 8.43 -11.56 -5.44
CA CYS A 15 9.44 -12.15 -4.54
C CYS A 15 10.45 -13.03 -5.31
N CYS A 16 11.28 -12.41 -6.16
CA CYS A 16 12.29 -13.10 -6.97
C CYS A 16 11.71 -14.19 -7.90
N ASN A 17 10.53 -13.94 -8.47
CA ASN A 17 9.78 -14.88 -9.32
C ASN A 17 9.36 -16.19 -8.63
N ALA A 18 9.38 -16.24 -7.30
CA ALA A 18 9.00 -17.45 -6.55
C ALA A 18 7.49 -17.52 -6.26
N VAL A 19 6.84 -16.38 -6.04
CA VAL A 19 5.45 -16.33 -5.53
C VAL A 19 4.51 -15.75 -6.59
N ASN A 20 3.31 -16.30 -6.73
CA ASN A 20 2.29 -15.71 -7.61
C ASN A 20 1.83 -14.36 -7.03
N VAL A 21 1.66 -13.36 -7.87
CA VAL A 21 1.25 -12.01 -7.47
C VAL A 21 -0.05 -11.98 -6.68
N LYS A 22 -0.98 -12.92 -6.91
CA LYS A 22 -2.21 -13.05 -6.11
C LYS A 22 -1.89 -13.40 -4.65
N THR A 23 -1.01 -14.37 -4.43
CA THR A 23 -0.55 -14.75 -3.09
C THR A 23 0.26 -13.62 -2.44
N GLY A 24 1.12 -12.96 -3.21
CA GLY A 24 1.86 -11.78 -2.74
C GLY A 24 0.92 -10.68 -2.24
N ALA A 25 -0.11 -10.34 -3.01
CA ALA A 25 -1.10 -9.32 -2.62
C ALA A 25 -1.90 -9.74 -1.37
N GLN A 26 -2.21 -11.04 -1.20
CA GLN A 26 -2.85 -11.55 0.01
C GLN A 26 -1.96 -11.38 1.24
N ILE A 27 -0.65 -11.67 1.12
CA ILE A 27 0.32 -11.44 2.20
C ILE A 27 0.36 -9.96 2.56
N VAL A 28 0.42 -9.07 1.57
CA VAL A 28 0.39 -7.61 1.80
C VAL A 28 -0.88 -7.20 2.56
N ALA A 29 -2.05 -7.71 2.20
CA ALA A 29 -3.30 -7.41 2.89
C ALA A 29 -3.28 -7.90 4.36
N ILE A 30 -2.73 -9.09 4.63
CA ILE A 30 -2.59 -9.62 5.99
C ILE A 30 -1.64 -8.76 6.82
N VAL A 31 -0.48 -8.39 6.27
CA VAL A 31 0.50 -7.54 6.97
C VAL A 31 -0.09 -6.16 7.24
N THR A 32 -0.77 -5.56 6.26
CA THR A 32 -1.44 -4.26 6.44
C THR A 32 -2.52 -4.35 7.52
N ALA A 33 -3.30 -5.44 7.56
CA ALA A 33 -4.29 -5.66 8.62
C ALA A 33 -3.64 -5.77 10.00
N LEU A 34 -2.53 -6.50 10.11
CA LEU A 34 -1.78 -6.63 11.36
C LEU A 34 -1.26 -5.27 11.83
N GLN A 35 -0.73 -4.45 10.92
CA GLN A 35 -0.25 -3.12 11.23
C GLN A 35 -1.36 -2.21 11.77
N LEU A 36 -2.56 -2.25 11.17
CA LEU A 36 -3.73 -1.54 11.70
C LEU A 36 -4.12 -2.02 13.10
N VAL A 37 -4.05 -3.33 13.38
CA VAL A 37 -4.33 -3.87 14.71
C VAL A 37 -3.30 -3.38 15.73
N LEU A 38 -2.02 -3.36 15.37
CA LEU A 38 -0.97 -2.84 16.23
C LEU A 38 -1.16 -1.35 16.52
N MET A 39 -1.58 -0.55 15.54
CA MET A 39 -1.92 0.87 15.77
C MET A 39 -3.05 1.03 16.79
N ILE A 40 -4.10 0.19 16.73
CA ILE A 40 -5.19 0.22 17.71
C ILE A 40 -4.67 -0.13 19.11
N ILE A 41 -3.87 -1.19 19.21
CA ILE A 41 -3.30 -1.63 20.49
C ILE A 41 -2.46 -0.52 21.11
N ASP A 42 -1.61 0.13 20.31
CA ASP A 42 -0.78 1.24 20.76
C ASP A 42 -1.63 2.39 21.33
N LYS A 43 -2.70 2.78 20.62
CA LYS A 43 -3.61 3.84 21.09
C LYS A 43 -4.38 3.48 22.36
N VAL A 44 -4.82 2.23 22.48
CA VAL A 44 -5.56 1.75 23.66
C VAL A 44 -4.64 1.57 24.86
N ALA A 45 -3.42 1.04 24.65
CA ALA A 45 -2.49 0.72 25.72
C ALA A 45 -1.81 1.97 26.31
N PHE A 46 -1.46 2.94 25.48
CA PHE A 46 -0.67 4.09 25.91
C PHE A 46 -1.47 5.37 26.18
N PHE A 47 -2.80 5.37 25.98
CA PHE A 47 -3.69 6.53 26.22
C PHE A 47 -3.03 7.85 25.80
N SER A 48 -2.46 7.87 24.59
CA SER A 48 -1.70 9.03 24.12
C SER A 48 -2.67 10.19 23.87
N SER A 49 -2.49 11.28 24.62
CA SER A 49 -3.30 12.51 24.55
C SER A 49 -2.95 13.43 23.37
N GLY A 50 -1.96 13.05 22.55
CA GLY A 50 -1.52 13.82 21.40
C GLY A 50 -2.38 13.58 20.16
N TYR A 51 -2.69 14.67 19.44
CA TYR A 51 -3.17 14.74 18.05
C TYR A 51 -4.05 13.59 17.51
N LEU A 52 -5.08 13.24 18.28
CA LEU A 52 -6.04 12.18 17.95
C LEU A 52 -6.59 12.28 16.51
N SER A 53 -6.68 13.49 15.93
CA SER A 53 -7.28 13.72 14.62
C SER A 53 -6.45 13.23 13.43
N TYR A 54 -5.12 13.39 13.41
CA TYR A 54 -4.32 12.96 12.24
C TYR A 54 -4.17 11.45 12.19
N GLU A 55 -3.99 10.80 13.34
CA GLU A 55 -3.78 9.35 13.43
C GLU A 55 -5.05 8.59 13.07
N ILE A 56 -6.21 9.10 13.51
CA ILE A 56 -7.51 8.56 13.09
C ILE A 56 -7.67 8.70 11.58
N ALA A 57 -7.25 9.82 10.98
CA ALA A 57 -7.35 10.00 9.52
C ALA A 57 -6.47 8.99 8.76
N ILE A 58 -5.23 8.75 9.22
CA ILE A 58 -4.33 7.74 8.66
C ILE A 58 -4.93 6.35 8.82
N PHE A 59 -5.45 6.02 10.01
CA PHE A 59 -6.11 4.74 10.29
C PHE A 59 -7.31 4.50 9.38
N ILE A 60 -8.18 5.50 9.20
CA ILE A 60 -9.34 5.40 8.29
C ILE A 60 -8.89 5.24 6.84
N ALA A 61 -7.88 5.99 6.40
CA ALA A 61 -7.37 5.90 5.03
C ALA A 61 -6.82 4.50 4.72
N TRP A 62 -5.98 3.97 5.60
CA TRP A 62 -5.43 2.61 5.46
C TRP A 62 -6.49 1.52 5.63
N GLY A 63 -7.44 1.70 6.56
CA GLY A 63 -8.58 0.80 6.73
C GLY A 63 -9.47 0.74 5.49
N PHE A 64 -9.75 1.89 4.87
CA PHE A 64 -10.48 1.98 3.61
C PHE A 64 -9.69 1.34 2.45
N ALA A 65 -8.40 1.63 2.34
CA ALA A 65 -7.52 1.01 1.35
C ALA A 65 -7.49 -0.51 1.47
N LEU A 66 -7.39 -1.04 2.70
CA LEU A 66 -7.42 -2.47 2.98
C LEU A 66 -8.79 -3.07 2.62
N ALA A 67 -9.89 -2.43 3.00
CA ALA A 67 -11.23 -2.89 2.65
C ALA A 67 -11.43 -2.98 1.13
N CYS A 68 -10.95 -1.97 0.39
CA CYS A 68 -10.94 -1.99 -1.07
C CYS A 68 -10.07 -3.14 -1.60
N LEU A 69 -8.86 -3.33 -1.08
CA LEU A 69 -7.98 -4.41 -1.50
C LEU A 69 -8.60 -5.80 -1.26
N ILE A 70 -9.26 -6.01 -0.12
CA ILE A 70 -10.03 -7.22 0.17
C ILE A 70 -11.18 -7.39 -0.84
N ASN A 71 -11.89 -6.31 -1.17
CA ASN A 71 -12.95 -6.36 -2.17
C ASN A 71 -12.41 -6.65 -3.58
N ALA A 72 -11.18 -6.24 -3.89
CA ALA A 72 -10.49 -6.60 -5.12
C ALA A 72 -10.32 -8.13 -5.25
N PHE A 73 -9.99 -8.81 -4.15
CA PHE A 73 -9.89 -10.27 -4.14
C PHE A 73 -11.24 -10.97 -4.36
N ARG A 74 -12.33 -10.41 -3.83
CA ARG A 74 -13.68 -11.01 -3.93
C ARG A 74 -14.30 -10.78 -5.31
N THR A 75 -14.13 -9.59 -5.86
CA THR A 75 -14.77 -9.18 -7.12
C THR A 75 -13.89 -9.42 -8.35
N GLU A 76 -12.60 -9.72 -8.15
CA GLU A 76 -11.58 -9.81 -9.20
C GLU A 76 -11.55 -8.55 -10.08
N ARG A 77 -11.81 -7.37 -9.49
CA ARG A 77 -11.77 -6.09 -10.19
C ARG A 77 -10.56 -5.25 -9.84
N ALA A 78 -9.78 -4.90 -10.87
CA ALA A 78 -8.56 -4.10 -10.74
C ALA A 78 -8.82 -2.74 -10.09
N VAL A 79 -9.97 -2.12 -10.35
CA VAL A 79 -10.35 -0.79 -9.81
C VAL A 79 -10.22 -0.71 -8.28
N TYR A 80 -10.52 -1.80 -7.56
CA TYR A 80 -10.44 -1.80 -6.10
C TYR A 80 -9.01 -1.87 -5.54
N CYS A 81 -7.99 -2.09 -6.37
CA CYS A 81 -6.59 -1.96 -5.95
C CYS A 81 -6.11 -0.50 -5.94
N ALA A 82 -6.78 0.40 -6.68
CA ALA A 82 -6.33 1.78 -6.84
C ALA A 82 -6.29 2.59 -5.51
N PRO A 83 -7.27 2.47 -4.59
CA PRO A 83 -7.22 3.18 -3.31
C PRO A 83 -5.97 2.85 -2.48
N TYR A 84 -5.54 1.58 -2.47
CA TYR A 84 -4.33 1.17 -1.77
C TYR A 84 -3.08 1.81 -2.37
N ILE A 85 -2.95 1.79 -3.70
CA ILE A 85 -1.82 2.39 -4.40
C ILE A 85 -1.77 3.91 -4.15
N LEU A 86 -2.93 4.57 -4.15
CA LEU A 86 -3.03 6.01 -3.91
C LEU A 86 -2.61 6.39 -2.49
N VAL A 87 -3.08 5.64 -1.48
CA VAL A 87 -2.67 5.85 -0.09
C VAL A 87 -1.17 5.62 0.10
N ALA A 88 -0.61 4.58 -0.52
CA ALA A 88 0.83 4.31 -0.45
C ALA A 88 1.67 5.42 -1.12
N ILE A 89 1.23 5.99 -2.24
CA ILE A 89 1.92 7.12 -2.89
C ILE A 89 1.87 8.38 -2.00
N LEU A 90 0.72 8.68 -1.40
CA LEU A 90 0.60 9.80 -0.47
C LEU A 90 1.47 9.60 0.78
N GLY A 91 1.46 8.39 1.34
CA GLY A 91 2.33 7.99 2.46
C GLY A 91 3.80 8.18 2.13
N PHE A 92 4.24 7.74 0.95
CA PHE A 92 5.61 7.95 0.47
C PHE A 92 5.99 9.43 0.41
N ILE A 93 5.11 10.30 -0.13
CA ILE A 93 5.37 11.74 -0.21
C ILE A 93 5.53 12.34 1.19
N ILE A 94 4.63 12.01 2.12
CA ILE A 94 4.69 12.47 3.50
C ILE A 94 5.98 11.98 4.16
N ALA A 95 6.35 10.72 3.97
CA ALA A 95 7.55 10.15 4.56
C ALA A 95 8.84 10.82 4.05
N VAL A 96 8.93 11.14 2.75
CA VAL A 96 10.04 11.90 2.18
C VAL A 96 10.14 13.29 2.80
N ILE A 97 9.01 14.00 2.96
CA ILE A 97 8.99 15.31 3.63
C ILE A 97 9.48 15.17 5.08
N THR A 98 9.00 14.17 5.82
CA THR A 98 9.45 13.90 7.19
C THR A 98 10.93 13.61 7.26
N ILE A 99 11.51 12.84 6.33
CA ILE A 99 12.97 12.60 6.29
C ILE A 99 13.73 13.91 6.08
N ILE A 100 13.29 14.77 5.16
CA ILE A 100 13.93 16.06 4.92
C ILE A 100 13.90 16.91 6.20
N LEU A 101 12.76 16.96 6.89
CA LEU A 101 12.62 17.67 8.16
C LEU A 101 13.52 17.06 9.25
N SER A 102 13.62 15.74 9.34
CA SER A 102 14.52 15.05 10.27
C SER A 102 16.00 15.37 10.01
N VAL A 103 16.42 15.45 8.74
CA VAL A 103 17.80 15.84 8.39
C VAL A 103 18.05 17.30 8.78
N ILE A 104 17.09 18.21 8.51
CA ILE A 104 17.21 19.61 8.91
C ILE A 104 17.29 19.73 10.44
N ALA A 105 16.46 18.97 11.18
CA ALA A 105 16.48 18.93 12.63
C ALA A 105 17.83 18.44 13.21
N LEU A 106 18.51 17.52 12.53
CA LEU A 106 19.85 17.04 12.91
C LEU A 106 20.95 18.07 12.63
N CYS A 107 20.80 18.89 11.59
CA CYS A 107 21.78 19.91 11.24
C CYS A 107 21.61 21.20 12.06
N ASP A 108 20.38 21.57 12.39
CA ASP A 108 20.05 22.77 13.16
C ASP A 108 19.09 22.45 14.31
N ASN A 109 19.68 22.36 15.50
CA ASN A 109 19.01 22.06 16.75
C ASN A 109 18.04 23.16 17.23
N THR A 110 17.99 24.32 16.58
CA THR A 110 17.09 25.44 16.92
C THR A 110 15.97 25.65 15.90
N SER A 111 15.92 24.81 14.86
CA SER A 111 14.95 24.95 13.78
C SER A 111 13.56 24.42 14.15
N PHE A 112 12.51 25.01 13.55
CA PHE A 112 11.13 24.52 13.61
C PHE A 112 11.00 23.03 13.23
N ALA A 113 11.90 22.53 12.39
CA ALA A 113 11.92 21.13 11.98
C ALA A 113 12.17 20.18 13.16
N ARG A 114 12.97 20.60 14.15
CA ARG A 114 13.21 19.81 15.36
C ARG A 114 11.96 19.69 16.21
N ASP A 115 11.27 20.80 16.47
CA ASP A 115 10.03 20.80 17.25
C ASP A 115 8.96 19.96 16.56
N PHE A 116 8.85 20.05 15.23
CA PHE A 116 7.94 19.21 14.45
C PHE A 116 8.26 17.71 14.58
N VAL A 117 9.54 17.32 14.47
CA VAL A 117 9.97 15.91 14.55
C VAL A 117 9.83 15.35 15.97
N LEU A 118 10.19 16.11 17.00
CA LEU A 118 10.02 15.70 18.40
C LEU A 118 8.54 15.57 18.78
N THR A 119 7.71 16.48 18.28
CA THR A 119 6.25 16.41 18.43
C THR A 119 5.68 15.15 17.77
N MET A 120 6.12 14.82 16.55
CA MET A 120 5.73 13.58 15.86
C MET A 120 6.26 12.32 16.55
N ALA A 121 7.38 12.41 17.26
CA ALA A 121 7.96 11.32 18.03
C ALA A 121 7.27 11.11 19.40
N GLY A 122 6.35 12.00 19.80
CA GLY A 122 5.66 11.93 21.10
C GLY A 122 6.57 12.21 22.30
N ASP A 123 7.74 12.80 22.08
CA ASP A 123 8.70 13.10 23.13
C ASP A 123 8.48 14.53 23.63
N GLU A 124 7.47 14.70 24.51
CA GLU A 124 7.28 15.95 25.25
C GLU A 124 8.43 16.10 26.26
N GLU A 125 9.47 16.77 25.81
CA GLU A 125 10.39 17.61 26.59
C GLU A 125 10.88 17.04 27.92
N LYS A 126 11.20 15.74 27.99
CA LYS A 126 12.05 15.25 29.08
C LYS A 126 13.46 15.78 28.85
N GLU A 127 14.04 16.43 29.87
CA GLU A 127 15.46 16.78 29.96
C GLU A 127 16.31 15.53 29.79
N THR A 128 16.51 15.17 28.54
CA THR A 128 17.29 14.00 28.14
C THR A 128 18.54 14.56 27.46
N ASP A 129 19.69 14.02 27.84
CA ASP A 129 21.01 14.46 27.42
C ASP A 129 21.12 14.59 25.89
N ALA A 130 21.91 15.56 25.41
CA ALA A 130 21.97 15.88 23.97
C ALA A 130 22.40 14.68 23.12
N ASP A 131 23.29 13.83 23.65
CA ASP A 131 23.75 12.60 23.02
C ASP A 131 22.65 11.53 22.91
N VAL A 132 21.76 11.45 23.90
CA VAL A 132 20.62 10.53 23.88
C VAL A 132 19.58 10.98 22.85
N LYS A 133 19.32 12.30 22.77
CA LYS A 133 18.42 12.88 21.77
C LYS A 133 18.95 12.65 20.34
N GLN A 134 20.24 12.86 20.11
CA GLN A 134 20.87 12.61 18.81
C GLN A 134 20.76 11.12 18.41
N SER A 135 21.02 10.21 19.34
CA SER A 135 20.90 8.76 19.10
C SER A 135 19.46 8.34 18.80
N ALA A 136 18.48 8.92 19.50
CA ALA A 136 17.06 8.67 19.27
C ALA A 136 16.59 9.19 17.89
N THR A 137 16.99 10.41 17.50
CA THR A 137 16.66 10.96 16.18
C THR A 137 17.26 10.13 15.04
N GLN A 138 18.47 9.59 15.21
CA GLN A 138 19.06 8.67 14.23
C GLN A 138 18.28 7.36 14.13
N LEU A 139 17.87 6.77 15.25
CA LEU A 139 17.08 5.54 15.27
C LEU A 139 15.72 5.73 14.60
N ILE A 140 15.06 6.87 14.84
CA ILE A 140 13.79 7.24 14.21
C ILE A 140 13.98 7.38 12.70
N GLY A 141 15.04 8.08 12.26
CA GLY A 141 15.37 8.23 10.84
C GLY A 141 15.55 6.89 10.12
N TRP A 142 16.29 5.94 10.73
CA TRP A 142 16.47 4.60 10.17
C TRP A 142 15.17 3.80 10.13
N THR A 143 14.35 3.89 11.17
CA THR A 143 13.04 3.23 11.22
C THR A 143 12.13 3.72 10.09
N ILE A 144 12.04 5.04 9.88
CA ILE A 144 11.25 5.64 8.80
C ILE A 144 11.78 5.20 7.43
N MET A 145 13.11 5.15 7.24
CA MET A 145 13.70 4.69 5.98
C MET A 145 13.34 3.23 5.66
N MET A 146 13.38 2.34 6.66
CA MET A 146 12.98 0.95 6.48
C MET A 146 11.49 0.83 6.15
N GLU A 147 10.64 1.60 6.82
CA GLU A 147 9.20 1.62 6.55
C GLU A 147 8.90 1.98 5.09
N ILE A 148 9.56 3.02 4.56
CA ILE A 148 9.42 3.43 3.16
C ILE A 148 9.80 2.31 2.18
N VAL A 149 10.89 1.60 2.46
CA VAL A 149 11.35 0.49 1.60
C VAL A 149 10.30 -0.64 1.59
N VAL A 150 9.74 -0.96 2.75
CA VAL A 150 8.70 -1.99 2.88
C VAL A 150 7.41 -1.56 2.18
N GLU A 151 6.91 -0.35 2.44
CA GLU A 151 5.68 0.17 1.83
C GLU A 151 5.79 0.29 0.32
N SER A 152 6.91 0.80 -0.19
CA SER A 152 7.15 0.90 -1.64
C SER A 152 7.17 -0.48 -2.31
N TYR A 153 7.74 -1.48 -1.65
CA TYR A 153 7.70 -2.86 -2.14
C TYR A 153 6.28 -3.45 -2.12
N PHE A 154 5.49 -3.18 -1.08
CA PHE A 154 4.10 -3.60 -1.00
C PHE A 154 3.23 -2.93 -2.07
N ALA A 155 3.40 -1.62 -2.28
CA ALA A 155 2.74 -0.89 -3.35
C ALA A 155 3.07 -1.48 -4.73
N TRP A 156 4.32 -1.88 -4.95
CA TRP A 156 4.74 -2.56 -6.19
C TRP A 156 4.07 -3.93 -6.38
N ILE A 157 3.94 -4.74 -5.32
CA ILE A 157 3.21 -6.02 -5.37
C ILE A 157 1.74 -5.77 -5.75
N VAL A 158 1.08 -4.83 -5.09
CA VAL A 158 -0.34 -4.51 -5.34
C VAL A 158 -0.53 -3.91 -6.75
N TYR A 159 0.43 -3.12 -7.24
CA TYR A 159 0.43 -2.62 -8.60
C TYR A 159 0.53 -3.76 -9.63
N LYS A 160 1.44 -4.72 -9.42
CA LYS A 160 1.48 -5.92 -10.28
C LYS A 160 0.18 -6.72 -10.22
N TYR A 161 -0.45 -6.81 -9.04
CA TYR A 161 -1.73 -7.48 -8.88
C TYR A 161 -2.85 -6.76 -9.65
N HIS A 162 -2.86 -5.43 -9.64
CA HIS A 162 -3.76 -4.60 -10.45
C HIS A 162 -3.59 -4.92 -11.95
N ILE A 163 -2.35 -4.99 -12.45
CA ILE A 163 -2.08 -5.36 -13.85
C ILE A 163 -2.60 -6.77 -14.15
N PHE A 164 -2.33 -7.73 -13.27
CA PHE A 164 -2.81 -9.10 -13.42
C PHE A 164 -4.33 -9.17 -13.55
N LEU A 165 -5.07 -8.48 -12.67
CA LEU A 165 -6.52 -8.43 -12.73
C LEU A 165 -7.02 -7.74 -14.01
N ARG A 166 -6.39 -6.64 -14.41
CA ARG A 166 -6.76 -5.92 -15.64
C ARG A 166 -6.59 -6.80 -16.88
N ASP A 167 -5.47 -7.50 -16.99
CA ASP A 167 -5.17 -8.38 -18.12
C ASP A 167 -6.13 -9.59 -18.14
N GLN A 168 -6.51 -10.10 -16.97
CA GLN A 168 -7.52 -11.15 -16.83
C GLN A 168 -8.92 -10.68 -17.26
N GLN A 169 -9.28 -9.43 -16.96
CA GLN A 169 -10.57 -8.85 -17.39
C GLN A 169 -10.63 -8.59 -18.89
N LEU A 170 -9.54 -8.09 -19.47
CA LEU A 170 -9.44 -7.84 -20.90
C LEU A 170 -9.55 -9.14 -21.72
N SER A 171 -8.92 -10.22 -21.24
CA SER A 171 -9.05 -11.52 -21.90
C SER A 171 -10.46 -12.11 -21.80
N ARG A 172 -11.12 -12.03 -20.62
CA ARG A 172 -12.51 -12.49 -20.46
C ARG A 172 -13.50 -11.72 -21.36
N SER A 173 -13.37 -10.40 -21.43
CA SER A 173 -14.22 -9.57 -22.28
C SER A 173 -14.02 -9.86 -23.76
N PHE A 174 -12.77 -10.03 -24.21
CA PHE A 174 -12.46 -10.42 -25.59
C PHE A 174 -13.10 -11.77 -25.98
N VAL A 175 -12.99 -12.80 -25.13
CA VAL A 175 -13.62 -14.10 -25.38
C VAL A 175 -15.15 -13.98 -25.51
N ALA A 176 -15.78 -13.21 -24.63
CA ALA A 176 -17.23 -12.99 -24.69
C ALA A 176 -17.66 -12.30 -26.00
N THR A 177 -16.91 -11.30 -26.47
CA THR A 177 -17.17 -10.63 -27.74
C THR A 177 -17.03 -11.57 -28.94
N VAL A 178 -16.00 -12.40 -28.95
CA VAL A 178 -15.79 -13.38 -30.04
C VAL A 178 -16.92 -14.40 -30.08
N GLN A 179 -17.33 -14.95 -28.92
CA GLN A 179 -18.45 -15.90 -28.84
C GLN A 179 -19.78 -15.30 -29.32
N TYR A 180 -20.04 -14.04 -28.97
CA TYR A 180 -21.24 -13.34 -29.43
C TYR A 180 -21.23 -13.17 -30.96
N SER A 181 -20.10 -12.74 -31.53
CA SER A 181 -19.95 -12.56 -32.98
C SER A 181 -20.11 -13.86 -33.78
N THR A 182 -19.62 -14.99 -33.28
CA THR A 182 -19.81 -16.29 -33.95
C THR A 182 -21.26 -16.74 -33.91
N ARG A 183 -21.98 -16.47 -32.81
CA ARG A 183 -23.39 -16.86 -32.65
C ARG A 183 -24.33 -16.06 -33.55
N THR A 184 -23.99 -14.81 -33.87
CA THR A 184 -24.75 -13.97 -34.80
C THR A 184 -24.41 -14.21 -36.27
N ALA A 185 -23.30 -14.90 -36.55
CA ALA A 185 -22.83 -15.21 -37.90
C ALA A 185 -23.31 -16.57 -38.41
N GLU A 186 -24.04 -17.35 -37.59
CA GLU A 186 -24.68 -18.59 -38.01
C GLU A 186 -25.93 -18.23 -38.83
N PRO A 187 -25.93 -18.44 -40.17
CA PRO A 187 -27.10 -18.18 -40.98
C PRO A 187 -28.25 -19.07 -40.50
N ALA A 188 -29.44 -18.50 -40.40
CA ALA A 188 -30.68 -19.22 -40.19
C ALA A 188 -31.02 -20.06 -41.43
N ASP A 189 -30.20 -21.07 -41.72
CA ASP A 189 -30.48 -22.02 -42.80
C ASP A 189 -31.54 -23.02 -42.33
N SER A 190 -32.77 -22.69 -42.76
CA SER A 190 -33.67 -23.58 -43.49
C SER A 190 -34.11 -24.87 -42.79
N ASN A 191 -35.09 -24.73 -41.90
CA ASN A 191 -36.23 -25.67 -41.92
C ASN A 191 -37.11 -25.31 -43.11
N SER A 192 -36.84 -25.92 -44.27
CA SER A 192 -37.77 -26.00 -45.40
C SER A 192 -37.43 -27.20 -46.27
#